data_AF-A0A4U7EYE4-F1
#
_entry.id   AF-A0A4U7EYE4-F1
#
_cell.length_a   1.000
_cell.length_b   1.000
_cell.length_c   1.000
_cell.angle_alpha   90.00
_cell.angle_beta   90.00
_cell.angle_gamma   90.00
#
_symmetry.space_group_name_H-M   'P 1'
#
loop_
_entity.id
_entity.type
_entity.pdbx_description
1 polymer ?
#
loop_
_entity_poly.entity_id
_entity_poly.type
_entity_poly.pdbx_seq_one_letter_code
_entity_poly.pdbx_strand_id
1 'polypeptide(L)'
;EESAETLSGYYGLPAVVQGSVVVAIGSSFPELVSVLVTAAVGVFDMGVGALVGSAIFNILVIPALSGLGTDEPLEASRAIVYKEAQFYMIAVSALVVTFALAVIYYPVSTEPIVGELTRPLAVIPLSLYGLYLFIQYQDVDDAAMDRLRSGVDVRREWAKLAAGLLVIVVTVERLVASVESLSATFGVPEFLAGITVVAAATSLPDTLVS
;
A
#
# COMPACT_ATOMS: atom_id res chain seq x y z
N GLU A 1 1.36 -13.04 -1.63
CA GLU A 1 0.16 -12.97 -2.49
C GLU A 1 -0.47 -14.32 -2.76
N GLU A 2 0.24 -15.29 -3.36
CA GLU A 2 -0.31 -16.60 -3.76
C GLU A 2 -1.05 -17.37 -2.63
N SER A 3 -0.47 -17.45 -1.42
CA SER A 3 -1.14 -18.09 -0.28
C SER A 3 -2.38 -17.32 0.19
N ALA A 4 -2.38 -15.98 0.06
CA ALA A 4 -3.51 -15.15 0.43
C ALA A 4 -4.68 -15.33 -0.55
N GLU A 5 -4.39 -15.39 -1.86
CA GLU A 5 -5.35 -15.74 -2.91
C GLU A 5 -5.90 -17.16 -2.76
N THR A 6 -5.03 -18.12 -2.43
CA THR A 6 -5.44 -19.52 -2.22
C THR A 6 -6.35 -19.67 -1.00
N LEU A 7 -6.05 -18.99 0.10
CA LEU A 7 -6.90 -18.98 1.30
C LEU A 7 -8.24 -18.28 1.05
N SER A 8 -8.23 -17.14 0.34
CA SER A 8 -9.46 -16.39 0.06
C SER A 8 -10.43 -17.18 -0.84
N GLY A 9 -9.89 -17.90 -1.83
CA GLY A 9 -10.65 -18.84 -2.66
C GLY A 9 -11.15 -20.08 -1.91
N TYR A 10 -10.36 -20.61 -0.96
CA TYR A 10 -10.80 -21.72 -0.10
C TYR A 10 -11.97 -21.32 0.81
N TYR A 11 -11.94 -20.12 1.38
CA TYR A 11 -13.01 -19.61 2.24
C TYR A 11 -14.24 -19.08 1.48
N GLY A 12 -14.22 -19.12 0.15
CA GLY A 12 -15.33 -18.65 -0.68
C GLY A 12 -15.63 -17.16 -0.49
N LEU A 13 -14.59 -16.36 -0.21
CA LEU A 13 -14.77 -14.91 -0.09
C LEU A 13 -15.22 -14.34 -1.45
N PRO A 14 -16.11 -13.33 -1.49
CA PRO A 14 -16.50 -12.68 -2.73
C PRO A 14 -15.26 -12.19 -3.50
N ALA A 15 -15.26 -12.27 -4.83
CA ALA A 15 -14.09 -11.93 -5.66
C ALA A 15 -13.51 -10.54 -5.34
N VAL A 16 -14.37 -9.57 -5.00
CA VAL A 16 -13.91 -8.26 -4.54
C VAL A 16 -13.18 -8.33 -3.21
N VAL A 17 -13.66 -9.09 -2.23
CA VAL A 17 -12.93 -9.26 -0.96
C VAL A 17 -11.59 -9.96 -1.19
N GLN A 18 -11.52 -10.91 -2.13
CA GLN A 18 -10.27 -11.56 -2.48
C GLN A 18 -9.24 -10.56 -3.05
N GLY A 19 -9.63 -9.78 -4.07
CA GLY A 19 -8.73 -8.83 -4.74
C GLY A 19 -8.46 -7.55 -3.93
N SER A 20 -9.52 -6.84 -3.53
CA SER A 20 -9.42 -5.50 -2.92
C SER A 20 -9.06 -5.50 -1.43
N VAL A 21 -9.19 -6.64 -0.74
CA VAL A 21 -8.85 -6.74 0.69
C VAL A 21 -7.70 -7.71 0.90
N VAL A 22 -7.85 -8.99 0.54
CA VAL A 22 -6.86 -10.01 0.90
C VAL A 22 -5.56 -9.86 0.12
N VAL A 23 -5.63 -9.71 -1.20
CA VAL A 23 -4.45 -9.51 -2.05
C VAL A 23 -3.87 -8.11 -1.85
N ALA A 24 -4.72 -7.06 -1.84
CA ALA A 24 -4.27 -5.68 -1.63
C ALA A 24 -3.54 -5.49 -0.29
N ILE A 25 -4.04 -6.03 0.83
CA ILE A 25 -3.34 -5.98 2.12
C ILE A 25 -2.00 -6.72 2.04
N GLY A 26 -1.95 -7.84 1.32
CA GLY A 26 -0.73 -8.63 1.14
C GLY A 26 0.35 -7.87 0.36
N SER A 27 -0.02 -7.20 -0.73
CA SER A 27 0.88 -6.40 -1.56
C SER A 27 1.31 -5.11 -0.84
N SER A 28 0.42 -4.43 -0.11
CA SER A 28 0.75 -3.22 0.67
C SER A 28 1.38 -3.48 2.05
N PHE A 29 1.65 -4.75 2.38
CA PHE A 29 2.22 -5.12 3.67
C PHE A 29 3.66 -4.60 3.88
N PRO A 30 4.58 -4.71 2.90
CA PRO A 30 5.93 -4.13 3.00
C PRO A 30 5.92 -2.63 3.32
N GLU A 31 5.03 -1.87 2.69
CA GLU A 31 4.85 -0.43 2.92
C GLU A 31 4.34 -0.14 4.33
N LEU A 32 3.34 -0.91 4.80
CA LEU A 32 2.85 -0.76 6.17
C LEU A 32 3.97 -1.05 7.19
N VAL A 33 4.70 -2.13 6.98
CA VAL A 33 5.83 -2.51 7.84
C VAL A 33 6.91 -1.44 7.82
N SER A 34 7.25 -0.85 6.66
CA SER A 34 8.31 0.15 6.58
C SER A 34 7.97 1.40 7.40
N VAL A 35 6.72 1.88 7.35
CA VAL A 35 6.24 3.00 8.16
C VAL A 35 6.24 2.65 9.66
N LEU A 36 5.83 1.44 10.04
CA LEU A 36 5.83 1.01 11.44
C LEU A 36 7.24 0.87 12.01
N VAL A 37 8.17 0.29 11.25
CA VAL A 37 9.57 0.13 11.65
C VAL A 37 10.23 1.49 11.80
N THR A 38 10.11 2.36 10.80
CA THR A 38 10.70 3.71 10.84
C THR A 38 10.14 4.55 11.99
N ALA A 39 8.82 4.45 12.26
CA ALA A 39 8.21 5.06 13.44
C ALA A 39 8.81 4.52 14.76
N ALA A 40 9.04 3.21 14.85
CA ALA A 40 9.57 2.57 16.06
C ALA A 40 11.04 2.92 16.33
N VAL A 41 11.84 3.13 15.27
CA VAL A 41 13.27 3.48 15.37
C VAL A 41 13.49 4.99 15.50
N GLY A 42 12.45 5.82 15.27
CA GLY A 42 12.52 7.28 15.43
C GLY A 42 12.90 8.04 14.15
N VAL A 43 12.88 7.38 12.99
CA VAL A 43 13.16 7.94 11.66
C VAL A 43 11.87 8.03 10.83
N PHE A 44 10.79 8.52 11.45
CA PHE A 44 9.44 8.50 10.88
C PHE A 44 9.34 9.23 9.53
N ASP A 45 10.13 10.30 9.34
CA ASP A 45 10.16 11.06 8.08
C ASP A 45 10.62 10.19 6.90
N MET A 46 11.52 9.21 7.13
CA MET A 46 11.89 8.21 6.14
C MET A 46 10.70 7.30 5.79
N GLY A 47 9.91 6.89 6.79
CA GLY A 47 8.70 6.09 6.60
C GLY A 47 7.65 6.80 5.77
N VAL A 48 7.38 8.07 6.08
CA VAL A 48 6.47 8.91 5.30
C VAL A 48 7.00 9.08 3.88
N GLY A 49 8.30 9.30 3.72
CA GLY A 49 8.96 9.33 2.41
C GLY A 49 8.73 8.03 1.62
N ALA A 50 8.93 6.88 2.25
CA ALA A 50 8.73 5.57 1.64
C ALA A 50 7.26 5.36 1.20
N LEU A 51 6.30 5.68 2.07
CA LEU A 51 4.86 5.58 1.75
C LEU A 51 4.48 6.43 0.53
N VAL A 52 4.91 7.69 0.50
CA VAL A 52 4.65 8.60 -0.62
C VAL A 52 5.38 8.14 -1.89
N GLY A 53 6.63 7.71 -1.75
CA GLY A 53 7.44 7.21 -2.85
C GLY A 53 6.84 5.96 -3.48
N SER A 54 6.38 4.99 -2.70
CA SER A 54 5.72 3.79 -3.20
C SER A 54 4.43 4.11 -3.96
N ALA A 55 3.64 5.07 -3.49
CA ALA A 55 2.48 5.55 -4.25
C ALA A 55 2.88 6.17 -5.61
N ILE A 56 3.98 6.94 -5.65
CA ILE A 56 4.52 7.49 -6.90
C ILE A 56 5.04 6.37 -7.82
N PHE A 57 5.74 5.38 -7.28
CA PHE A 57 6.23 4.22 -8.02
C PHE A 57 5.08 3.44 -8.64
N ASN A 58 4.04 3.14 -7.88
CA ASN A 58 2.91 2.33 -8.33
C ASN A 58 2.09 3.01 -9.44
N ILE A 59 2.15 4.34 -9.56
CA ILE A 59 1.36 5.09 -10.55
C ILE A 59 2.18 5.52 -11.75
N LEU A 60 3.46 5.84 -11.56
CA LEU A 60 4.31 6.37 -12.61
C LEU A 60 5.32 5.34 -13.10
N VAL A 61 6.03 4.69 -12.17
CA VAL A 61 7.18 3.86 -12.52
C VAL A 61 6.73 2.48 -12.98
N ILE A 62 5.88 1.79 -12.22
CA ILE A 62 5.44 0.43 -12.56
C ILE A 62 4.70 0.42 -13.91
N PRO A 63 3.67 1.25 -14.17
CA PRO A 63 2.99 1.24 -15.46
C PRO A 63 3.91 1.59 -16.63
N ALA A 64 4.87 2.50 -16.43
CA ALA A 64 5.85 2.84 -17.45
C ALA A 64 6.80 1.68 -17.74
N LEU A 65 7.31 0.98 -16.71
CA LEU A 65 8.18 -0.17 -16.87
C LEU A 65 7.44 -1.36 -17.50
N SER A 66 6.22 -1.66 -17.07
CA SER A 66 5.40 -2.72 -17.67
C SER A 66 5.11 -2.41 -19.14
N GLY A 67 4.81 -1.15 -19.49
CA GLY A 67 4.58 -0.73 -20.88
C GLY A 67 5.83 -0.73 -21.76
N LEU A 68 7.01 -0.46 -21.19
CA LEU A 68 8.28 -0.56 -21.92
C LEU A 68 8.79 -2.01 -22.02
N GLY A 69 8.37 -2.88 -21.11
CA GLY A 69 8.81 -4.28 -21.03
C GLY A 69 7.98 -5.26 -21.85
N THR A 70 6.82 -4.83 -22.36
CA THR A 70 5.94 -5.66 -23.19
C THR A 70 5.92 -5.19 -24.64
N ASP A 71 5.87 -6.15 -25.57
CA ASP A 71 5.68 -5.88 -27.00
C ASP A 71 4.18 -5.75 -27.36
N GLU A 72 3.27 -6.09 -26.44
CA GLU A 72 1.83 -6.00 -26.63
C GLU A 72 1.26 -4.63 -26.22
N PRO A 73 0.27 -4.08 -26.94
CA PRO A 73 -0.35 -2.82 -26.56
C PRO A 73 -1.09 -2.95 -25.22
N LEU A 74 -0.73 -2.10 -24.25
CA LEU A 74 -1.47 -1.97 -22.99
C LEU A 74 -2.85 -1.35 -23.25
N GLU A 75 -3.92 -2.14 -23.09
CA GLU A 75 -5.29 -1.66 -23.25
C GLU A 75 -5.85 -1.08 -21.95
N ALA A 76 -6.21 0.20 -21.95
CA ALA A 76 -6.89 0.84 -20.83
C ALA A 76 -8.41 0.86 -21.07
N SER A 77 -9.17 0.18 -20.22
CA SER A 77 -10.63 0.21 -20.29
C SER A 77 -11.21 1.50 -19.69
N ARG A 78 -12.40 1.91 -20.15
CA ARG A 78 -13.11 3.06 -19.55
C ARG A 78 -13.43 2.82 -18.06
N ALA A 79 -13.63 1.58 -17.65
CA ALA A 79 -13.86 1.25 -16.24
C ALA A 79 -12.63 1.59 -15.38
N ILE A 80 -11.42 1.25 -15.84
CA ILE A 80 -10.16 1.57 -15.14
C ILE A 80 -9.99 3.09 -15.01
N VAL A 81 -10.20 3.83 -16.10
CA VAL A 81 -9.95 5.28 -16.14
C VAL A 81 -11.01 6.08 -15.36
N TYR A 82 -12.29 5.73 -15.49
CA TYR A 82 -13.36 6.54 -14.90
C TYR A 82 -13.80 6.06 -13.51
N LYS A 83 -13.59 4.80 -13.15
CA LYS A 83 -13.95 4.30 -11.82
C LYS A 83 -12.73 4.33 -10.89
N GLU A 84 -11.73 3.50 -11.16
CA GLU A 84 -10.60 3.31 -10.24
C GLU A 84 -9.73 4.57 -10.12
N ALA A 85 -9.35 5.20 -11.23
CA ALA A 85 -8.49 6.39 -11.17
C ALA A 85 -9.19 7.61 -10.54
N GLN A 86 -10.52 7.75 -10.71
CA GLN A 86 -11.26 8.83 -10.03
C GLN A 86 -11.32 8.62 -8.53
N PHE A 87 -11.59 7.38 -8.07
CA PHE A 87 -11.56 7.07 -6.64
C PHE A 87 -10.18 7.31 -6.04
N TYR A 88 -9.12 6.95 -6.76
CA TYR A 88 -7.76 7.24 -6.33
C TYR A 88 -7.51 8.75 -6.16
N MET A 89 -7.92 9.57 -7.14
CA MET A 89 -7.78 11.03 -7.06
C MET A 89 -8.58 11.63 -5.90
N ILE A 90 -9.77 11.11 -5.61
CA ILE A 90 -10.58 11.52 -4.45
C ILE A 90 -9.89 11.11 -3.15
N ALA A 91 -9.29 9.92 -3.09
CA ALA A 91 -8.56 9.44 -1.91
C ALA A 91 -7.33 10.30 -1.59
N VAL A 92 -6.51 10.61 -2.60
CA VAL A 92 -5.38 11.53 -2.45
C VAL A 92 -5.85 12.91 -2.00
N SER A 93 -6.92 13.42 -2.62
CA SER A 93 -7.48 14.73 -2.27
C SER A 93 -7.99 14.75 -0.82
N ALA A 94 -8.69 13.71 -0.38
CA ALA A 94 -9.19 13.57 0.98
C ALA A 94 -8.03 13.49 2.00
N LEU A 95 -6.95 12.79 1.67
CA LEU A 95 -5.74 12.73 2.50
C LEU A 95 -5.12 14.13 2.66
N VAL A 96 -4.92 14.85 1.55
CA VAL A 96 -4.36 16.22 1.56
C VAL A 96 -5.25 17.16 2.36
N VAL A 97 -6.57 17.11 2.17
CA VAL A 97 -7.52 17.91 2.96
C VAL A 97 -7.43 17.55 4.44
N THR A 98 -7.30 16.28 4.79
CA THR A 98 -7.18 15.85 6.18
C THR A 98 -5.93 16.43 6.84
N PHE A 99 -4.79 16.42 6.16
CA PHE A 99 -3.56 17.05 6.65
C PHE A 99 -3.69 18.57 6.73
N ALA A 100 -4.30 19.22 5.74
CA ALA A 100 -4.56 20.66 5.79
C ALA A 100 -5.46 21.03 6.98
N LEU A 101 -6.51 20.25 7.26
CA LEU A 101 -7.39 20.44 8.42
C LEU A 101 -6.61 20.25 9.73
N ALA A 102 -5.71 19.27 9.82
CA ALA A 102 -4.85 19.08 10.99
C ALA A 102 -3.99 20.33 11.24
N VAL A 103 -3.37 20.87 10.20
CA VAL A 103 -2.54 22.08 10.28
C VAL A 103 -3.37 23.33 10.65
N ILE A 104 -4.57 23.49 10.09
CA ILE A 104 -5.41 24.69 10.30
C ILE A 104 -6.09 24.69 11.67
N TYR A 105 -6.66 23.55 12.09
CA TYR A 105 -7.52 23.49 13.27
C TYR A 105 -6.81 22.96 14.53
N TYR A 106 -5.70 22.24 14.37
CA TYR A 106 -4.93 21.66 15.48
C TYR A 106 -3.43 21.97 15.35
N PRO A 107 -3.02 23.26 15.27
CA PRO A 107 -1.62 23.62 15.13
C PRO A 107 -0.83 23.31 16.41
N VAL A 108 0.31 22.65 16.25
CA VAL A 108 1.28 22.32 17.31
C VAL A 108 2.40 23.36 17.37
N SER A 109 2.85 23.82 16.21
CA SER A 109 3.85 24.88 16.08
C SER A 109 3.52 25.78 14.89
N THR A 110 3.86 27.06 15.02
CA THR A 110 3.69 28.06 13.95
C THR A 110 4.96 28.24 13.12
N GLU A 111 6.12 27.86 13.66
CA GLU A 111 7.42 27.88 12.97
C GLU A 111 8.25 26.65 13.42
N PRO A 112 8.37 25.58 12.60
CA PRO A 112 7.66 25.33 11.34
C PRO A 112 6.15 25.15 11.56
N ILE A 113 5.34 25.34 10.50
CA ILE A 113 3.89 25.10 10.56
C ILE A 113 3.67 23.59 10.64
N VAL A 114 3.22 23.09 11.79
CA VAL A 114 2.95 21.66 12.03
C VAL A 114 1.60 21.51 12.71
N GLY A 115 0.80 20.55 12.24
CA GLY A 115 -0.51 20.20 12.81
C GLY A 115 -0.53 18.81 13.43
N GLU A 116 -1.38 18.60 14.43
CA GLU A 116 -1.61 17.29 15.04
C GLU A 116 -2.76 16.57 14.33
N LEU A 117 -2.49 15.37 13.81
CA LEU A 117 -3.53 14.52 13.24
C LEU A 117 -4.33 13.85 14.37
N THR A 118 -5.45 14.47 14.74
CA THR A 118 -6.33 13.95 15.79
C THR A 118 -7.15 12.74 15.30
N ARG A 119 -7.62 11.91 16.24
CA ARG A 119 -8.45 10.73 15.93
C ARG A 119 -9.68 11.06 15.06
N PRO A 120 -10.44 12.15 15.29
CA PRO A 120 -11.56 12.51 14.43
C PRO A 120 -11.16 12.82 12.98
N LEU A 121 -10.00 13.45 12.77
CA LEU A 121 -9.48 13.72 11.43
C LEU A 121 -9.05 12.43 10.73
N ALA A 122 -8.42 11.50 11.45
CA ALA A 122 -8.04 10.20 10.90
C ALA A 122 -9.23 9.34 10.46
N VAL A 123 -10.44 9.59 11.00
CA VAL A 123 -11.68 8.90 10.57
C VAL A 123 -12.08 9.29 9.14
N ILE A 124 -11.69 10.48 8.64
CA ILE A 124 -12.06 10.94 7.29
C ILE A 124 -11.52 9.99 6.21
N PRO A 125 -10.19 9.78 6.07
CA PRO A 125 -9.66 8.86 5.06
C PRO A 125 -10.11 7.41 5.31
N LEU A 126 -10.26 6.99 6.57
CA LEU A 126 -10.73 5.65 6.91
C LEU A 126 -12.18 5.40 6.45
N SER A 127 -13.04 6.41 6.61
CA SER A 127 -14.45 6.33 6.17
C SER A 127 -14.54 6.29 4.65
N LEU A 128 -13.69 7.05 3.95
CA LEU A 128 -13.62 6.99 2.49
C LEU A 128 -13.12 5.63 1.99
N TYR A 129 -12.14 5.02 2.65
CA TYR A 129 -11.71 3.65 2.35
C TYR A 129 -12.83 2.63 2.60
N GLY A 130 -13.58 2.78 3.70
CA GLY A 130 -14.76 1.95 3.96
C GLY A 130 -15.85 2.10 2.89
N LEU A 131 -16.09 3.33 2.42
CA LEU A 131 -17.01 3.61 1.31
C LEU A 131 -16.53 2.97 0.01
N TYR A 132 -15.23 3.03 -0.28
CA TYR A 132 -14.64 2.37 -1.45
C TYR A 132 -14.90 0.86 -1.42
N LEU A 133 -14.61 0.20 -0.30
CA LEU A 133 -14.88 -1.23 -0.15
C LEU A 133 -16.36 -1.57 -0.28
N PHE A 134 -17.25 -0.71 0.24
CA PHE A 134 -18.69 -0.90 0.12
C PHE A 134 -19.19 -0.79 -1.32
N ILE A 135 -18.74 0.23 -2.07
CA ILE A 135 -19.07 0.38 -3.48
C ILE A 135 -18.54 -0.80 -4.29
N GLN A 136 -17.31 -1.23 -4.01
CA GLN A 136 -16.72 -2.38 -4.68
C GLN A 136 -17.52 -3.66 -4.39
N TYR A 137 -17.98 -3.84 -3.15
CA TYR A 137 -18.82 -4.98 -2.77
C TYR A 137 -20.16 -5.00 -3.49
N GLN A 138 -20.79 -3.84 -3.68
CA GLN A 138 -22.06 -3.73 -4.43
C GLN A 138 -21.91 -3.95 -5.94
N ASP A 139 -20.73 -3.71 -6.49
CA ASP A 139 -20.45 -3.88 -7.93
C ASP A 139 -20.11 -5.32 -8.33
N VAL A 140 -20.02 -6.23 -7.35
CA VAL A 140 -19.80 -7.66 -7.64
C VAL A 140 -21.08 -8.29 -8.12
N ASP A 141 -21.12 -8.69 -9.39
CA ASP A 141 -22.09 -9.66 -9.87
C ASP A 141 -21.84 -11.03 -9.19
N ASP A 142 -22.91 -11.70 -8.75
CA ASP A 142 -22.92 -13.02 -8.08
C ASP A 142 -22.28 -14.18 -8.89
N ALA A 143 -21.72 -13.89 -10.07
CA ALA A 143 -21.17 -14.86 -11.02
C ALA A 143 -19.82 -15.49 -10.61
N ALA A 144 -19.22 -15.10 -9.47
CA ALA A 144 -17.89 -15.56 -9.05
C ALA A 144 -17.88 -16.61 -7.92
N MET A 145 -19.01 -17.27 -7.63
CA MET A 145 -19.11 -18.22 -6.50
C MET A 145 -18.59 -19.65 -6.79
N ASP A 146 -18.17 -19.95 -8.02
CA ASP A 146 -18.07 -21.35 -8.48
C ASP A 146 -16.67 -22.01 -8.48
N ARG A 147 -15.69 -21.46 -7.75
CA ARG A 147 -14.39 -22.16 -7.58
C ARG A 147 -13.97 -22.27 -6.12
N LEU A 148 -14.75 -22.99 -5.31
CA LEU A 148 -14.22 -23.54 -4.07
C LEU A 148 -13.03 -24.45 -4.42
N ARG A 149 -11.81 -23.97 -4.17
CA ARG A 149 -10.59 -24.76 -4.34
C ARG A 149 -10.63 -25.90 -3.31
N SER A 150 -11.04 -27.08 -3.74
CA SER A 150 -11.02 -28.29 -2.91
C SER A 150 -9.62 -28.91 -2.88
N GLY A 151 -9.21 -29.46 -1.73
CA GLY A 151 -7.90 -30.09 -1.56
C GLY A 151 -6.75 -29.18 -1.13
N VAL A 152 -7.04 -27.94 -0.69
CA VAL A 152 -6.03 -27.03 -0.12
C VAL A 152 -5.67 -27.47 1.30
N ASP A 153 -4.39 -27.66 1.58
CA ASP A 153 -3.88 -27.81 2.95
C ASP A 153 -3.85 -26.43 3.63
N VAL A 154 -4.97 -26.06 4.25
CA VAL A 154 -5.18 -24.77 4.90
C VAL A 154 -4.07 -24.44 5.89
N ARG A 155 -3.60 -25.43 6.66
CA ARG A 155 -2.55 -25.23 7.65
C ARG A 155 -1.22 -24.88 6.97
N ARG A 156 -0.90 -25.52 5.86
CA ARG A 156 0.30 -25.21 5.07
C ARG A 156 0.22 -23.81 4.47
N GLU A 157 -0.93 -23.39 3.94
CA GLU A 157 -1.08 -22.06 3.36
C GLU A 157 -1.01 -20.94 4.40
N TRP A 158 -1.61 -21.13 5.58
CA TRP A 158 -1.42 -20.21 6.71
C TRP A 158 0.04 -20.15 7.17
N ALA A 159 0.73 -21.28 7.22
CA ALA A 159 2.15 -21.32 7.58
C ALA A 159 3.02 -20.59 6.55
N LYS A 160 2.76 -20.76 5.25
CA LYS A 160 3.44 -20.02 4.18
C LYS A 160 3.17 -18.53 4.26
N LEU A 161 1.90 -18.13 4.47
CA LEU A 161 1.52 -16.73 4.62
C LEU A 161 2.25 -16.10 5.81
N ALA A 162 2.18 -16.73 6.99
CA ALA A 162 2.85 -16.24 8.19
C ALA A 162 4.37 -16.16 8.02
N ALA A 163 4.99 -17.18 7.39
CA ALA A 163 6.42 -17.16 7.09
C ALA A 163 6.79 -16.04 6.12
N GLY A 164 5.99 -15.81 5.08
CA GLY A 164 6.19 -14.71 4.12
C GLY A 164 6.09 -13.35 4.79
N LEU A 165 5.06 -13.12 5.60
CA LEU A 165 4.90 -11.88 6.36
C LEU A 165 6.08 -11.66 7.32
N LEU A 166 6.54 -12.70 8.01
CA LEU A 166 7.70 -12.61 8.89
C LEU A 166 8.98 -12.25 8.13
N VAL A 167 9.20 -12.86 6.96
CA VAL A 167 10.35 -12.53 6.10
C VAL A 167 10.27 -11.08 5.65
N ILE A 168 9.09 -10.58 5.27
CA ILE A 168 8.92 -9.17 4.90
C ILE A 168 9.27 -8.26 6.09
N VAL A 169 8.76 -8.54 7.29
CA VAL A 169 9.06 -7.76 8.50
C VAL A 169 10.57 -7.68 8.72
N VAL A 170 11.26 -8.82 8.77
CA VAL A 170 12.71 -8.86 8.99
C VAL A 170 13.46 -8.17 7.86
N THR A 171 13.06 -8.36 6.61
CA THR A 171 13.75 -7.78 5.45
C THR A 171 13.61 -6.26 5.44
N VAL A 172 12.40 -5.75 5.65
CA VAL A 172 12.13 -4.30 5.68
C VAL A 172 12.82 -3.65 6.87
N GLU A 173 12.83 -4.29 8.05
CA GLU A 173 13.57 -3.81 9.22
C GLU A 173 15.06 -3.63 8.91
N ARG A 174 15.69 -4.65 8.32
CA ARG A 174 17.11 -4.62 7.97
C ARG A 174 17.40 -3.61 6.86
N LEU A 175 16.51 -3.49 5.89
CA LEU A 175 16.59 -2.50 4.83
C LEU A 175 16.57 -1.08 5.41
N VAL A 176 15.58 -0.75 6.22
CA VAL A 176 15.44 0.57 6.85
C VAL A 176 16.69 0.92 7.66
N ALA A 177 17.17 0.00 8.52
CA ALA A 177 18.39 0.22 9.30
C ALA A 177 19.63 0.43 8.41
N SER A 178 19.72 -0.27 7.28
CA SER A 178 20.84 -0.10 6.34
C SER A 178 20.77 1.24 5.62
N VAL A 179 19.56 1.65 5.18
CA VAL A 179 19.34 2.94 4.52
C VAL A 179 19.60 4.09 5.49
N GLU A 180 19.12 4.01 6.72
CA GLU A 180 19.41 4.97 7.79
C GLU A 180 20.93 5.13 8.00
N SER A 181 21.66 4.03 8.17
CA SER A 181 23.11 4.08 8.36
C SER A 181 23.83 4.74 7.17
N LEU A 182 23.40 4.46 5.94
CA LEU A 182 23.96 5.08 4.74
C LEU A 182 23.62 6.57 4.68
N SER A 183 22.36 6.93 4.91
CA SER A 183 21.89 8.31 4.92
C SER A 183 22.63 9.15 5.95
N ALA A 184 22.86 8.62 7.15
CA ALA A 184 23.65 9.27 8.19
C ALA A 184 25.12 9.46 7.78
N THR A 185 25.69 8.50 7.05
CA THR A 185 27.09 8.56 6.58
C THR A 185 27.28 9.56 5.45
N PHE A 186 26.34 9.60 4.50
CA PHE A 186 26.42 10.44 3.29
C PHE A 186 25.71 11.79 3.44
N GLY A 187 25.05 12.06 4.57
CA GLY A 187 24.29 13.28 4.80
C GLY A 187 23.05 13.42 3.92
N VAL A 188 22.45 12.29 3.52
CA VAL A 188 21.23 12.28 2.70
C VAL A 188 20.02 12.49 3.60
N PRO A 189 19.11 13.44 3.29
CA PRO A 189 17.89 13.63 4.08
C PRO A 189 17.06 12.34 4.18
N GLU A 190 16.59 12.01 5.37
CA GLU A 190 15.80 10.80 5.65
C GLU A 190 14.59 10.66 4.72
N PHE A 191 13.84 11.76 4.53
CA PHE A 191 12.71 11.81 3.61
C PHE A 191 13.11 11.46 2.16
N LEU A 192 14.27 11.96 1.69
CA LEU A 192 14.76 11.69 0.33
C LEU A 192 15.21 10.23 0.17
N ALA A 193 15.84 9.66 1.20
CA ALA A 193 16.20 8.26 1.21
C ALA A 193 14.96 7.35 1.24
N GLY A 194 13.93 7.75 1.99
CA GLY A 194 12.63 7.11 2.03
C GLY A 194 11.95 7.09 0.66
N ILE A 195 11.74 8.27 0.06
CA ILE A 195 10.98 8.42 -1.20
C ILE A 195 11.67 7.78 -2.41
N THR A 196 12.97 7.51 -2.33
CA THR A 196 13.74 6.91 -3.44
C THR A 196 14.11 5.45 -3.15
N VAL A 197 14.96 5.20 -2.15
CA VAL A 197 15.57 3.89 -1.93
C VAL A 197 14.59 2.95 -1.26
N VAL A 198 13.97 3.38 -0.16
CA VAL A 198 13.03 2.51 0.58
C VAL A 198 11.81 2.23 -0.27
N ALA A 199 11.22 3.26 -0.88
CA ALA A 199 10.09 3.13 -1.79
C ALA A 199 10.35 2.16 -2.95
N ALA A 200 11.48 2.31 -3.66
CA ALA A 200 11.83 1.42 -4.76
C ALA A 200 11.98 -0.04 -4.31
N ALA A 201 12.53 -0.25 -3.11
CA ALA A 201 12.74 -1.59 -2.56
C ALA A 201 11.44 -2.24 -2.08
N THR A 202 10.53 -1.49 -1.45
CA THR A 202 9.23 -2.03 -1.02
C THR A 202 8.28 -2.28 -2.18
N SER A 203 8.36 -1.50 -3.25
CA SER A 203 7.54 -1.67 -4.46
C SER A 203 8.17 -2.60 -5.52
N LEU A 204 9.34 -3.19 -5.23
CA LEU A 204 10.00 -4.15 -6.13
C LEU A 204 9.17 -5.42 -6.38
N PRO A 205 8.52 -6.04 -5.36
CA PRO A 205 7.67 -7.20 -5.58
C PRO A 205 6.54 -6.90 -6.59
N ASP A 206 5.85 -5.77 -6.41
CA ASP A 206 4.78 -5.35 -7.31
C ASP A 206 5.30 -5.13 -8.74
N THR A 207 6.50 -4.53 -8.87
CA THR A 207 7.14 -4.28 -10.18
C THR A 207 7.49 -5.57 -10.91
N LEU A 208 7.86 -6.64 -10.18
CA LEU A 208 8.22 -7.93 -10.77
C LEU A 208 7.00 -8.78 -11.16
N VAL A 209 5.86 -8.55 -10.52
CA VAL A 209 4.61 -9.25 -10.78
C VAL A 209 3.79 -8.59 -11.91
N SER A 210 3.97 -7.28 -12.13
CA SER A 210 3.22 -6.45 -13.10
C SER A 210 3.75 -6.53 -14.53
#